data_AF-A0A352WM98-F1
#
_entry.id   AF-A0A352WM98-F1
#
_cell.length_a   1.000
_cell.length_b   1.000
_cell.length_c   1.000
_cell.angle_alpha   90.00
_cell.angle_beta   90.00
_cell.angle_gamma   90.00
#
_symmetry.space_group_name_H-M   'P 1'
#
loop_
_entity.id
_entity.type
_entity.pdbx_description
1 polymer ?
#
loop_
_entity_poly.entity_id
_entity_poly.type
_entity_poly.pdbx_seq_one_letter_code
_entity_poly.pdbx_strand_id
1 'polypeptide(L)'
;PASWDVEYAGWDASGATPENATGIHHPSGDVKKICFEEDSPYTSSTGGAQVWWIDNWEAGVTEPGSSGSPLFDQNHRIIGQLYGGAAACSGSVNNGAFDYYGRFNVSWGLGVSEYLDPSNSGTLVLDGYPSGYNSDAGCTDATACNYDPTALVDDGSCIINASVITFVLLTDNYPAETTWNITDASGSVVLEGGPYDGSQTTYTSTVCLGPGCYTLTVNDSYGDGLQHNGVIGDYTLTNEPGTVLAEMIEGGNFGSQAVHDFCLEEDIVEGCANANACNYNAAATDDNGSCVYAAGCDYCSGATDGSGSVVDGDSDDDGVCDADEVTGCQEEGACNYNPDATDATACEYAADGFDCEGNPLSCPEDINGNGTVEVSDVLLLLSDFGCTSDCTGADIDGDGAVSVADILLLLAAFGEEC
;
A
#
# COMPACT_ATOMS: atom_id res chain seq x y z
N PRO A 1 3.07 -34.24 16.49
CA PRO A 1 1.67 -33.80 16.70
C PRO A 1 1.51 -32.27 16.62
N ALA A 2 2.39 -31.49 17.27
CA ALA A 2 2.36 -30.03 17.20
C ALA A 2 2.58 -29.46 15.78
N SER A 3 3.30 -30.17 14.92
CA SER A 3 3.57 -29.77 13.53
C SER A 3 2.39 -29.93 12.57
N TRP A 4 1.23 -30.40 13.03
CA TRP A 4 0.07 -30.72 12.18
C TRP A 4 -1.09 -29.73 12.33
N ASP A 5 -0.88 -28.66 13.10
CA ASP A 5 -1.85 -27.58 13.37
C ASP A 5 -3.26 -28.12 13.69
N VAL A 6 -3.33 -28.99 14.70
CA VAL A 6 -4.58 -29.68 15.05
C VAL A 6 -5.42 -28.79 15.95
N GLU A 7 -6.67 -28.58 15.54
CA GLU A 7 -7.70 -27.97 16.37
C GLU A 7 -8.55 -29.04 17.07
N TYR A 8 -8.88 -28.78 18.34
CA TYR A 8 -9.83 -29.58 19.10
C TYR A 8 -11.19 -28.90 19.06
N ALA A 9 -12.11 -29.43 18.25
CA ALA A 9 -13.46 -28.90 18.16
C ALA A 9 -14.18 -28.88 19.52
N GLY A 10 -14.98 -27.83 19.72
CA GLY A 10 -15.91 -27.72 20.84
C GLY A 10 -17.09 -28.69 20.72
N TRP A 11 -17.96 -28.71 21.72
CA TRP A 11 -19.12 -29.60 21.78
C TRP A 11 -20.29 -28.98 22.56
N ASP A 12 -21.50 -29.41 22.22
CA ASP A 12 -22.74 -29.06 22.93
C ASP A 12 -23.53 -30.34 23.26
N ALA A 13 -23.57 -30.68 24.56
CA ALA A 13 -24.34 -31.77 25.14
C ALA A 13 -25.63 -31.32 25.85
N SER A 14 -26.03 -30.05 25.74
CA SER A 14 -27.27 -29.55 26.33
C SER A 14 -28.51 -30.20 25.71
N GLY A 15 -28.40 -30.62 24.44
CA GLY A 15 -29.50 -31.15 23.64
C GLY A 15 -30.42 -30.06 23.08
N ALA A 16 -29.99 -28.80 23.11
CA ALA A 16 -30.62 -27.71 22.39
C ALA A 16 -30.75 -28.05 20.90
N THR A 17 -31.86 -27.61 20.28
CA THR A 17 -32.06 -27.76 18.84
C THR A 17 -31.25 -26.68 18.12
N PRO A 18 -30.33 -27.05 17.20
CA PRO A 18 -29.53 -26.09 16.46
C PRO A 18 -30.37 -25.41 15.36
N GLU A 19 -29.95 -24.21 14.96
CA GLU A 19 -30.66 -23.43 13.92
C GLU A 19 -30.36 -23.94 12.51
N ASN A 20 -29.13 -24.43 12.31
CA ASN A 20 -28.60 -25.02 11.10
C ASN A 20 -27.56 -26.09 11.50
N ALA A 21 -27.02 -26.84 10.54
CA ALA A 21 -25.96 -27.78 10.83
C ALA A 21 -24.94 -27.93 9.69
N THR A 22 -23.73 -28.33 10.05
CA THR A 22 -22.64 -28.55 9.08
C THR A 22 -21.96 -29.89 9.33
N GLY A 23 -21.75 -30.67 8.28
CA GLY A 23 -20.98 -31.91 8.34
C GLY A 23 -19.59 -31.73 7.73
N ILE A 24 -18.54 -32.18 8.41
CA ILE A 24 -17.16 -32.22 7.87
C ILE A 24 -16.68 -33.67 7.89
N HIS A 25 -16.40 -34.24 6.72
CA HIS A 25 -16.26 -35.70 6.60
C HIS A 25 -15.31 -36.13 5.48
N HIS A 26 -14.99 -37.44 5.46
CA HIS A 26 -14.16 -38.09 4.46
C HIS A 26 -14.97 -39.13 3.68
N PRO A 27 -15.74 -38.73 2.65
CA PRO A 27 -16.54 -39.66 1.86
C PRO A 27 -15.61 -40.63 1.12
N SER A 28 -15.87 -41.93 1.24
CA SER A 28 -15.02 -43.02 0.72
C SER A 28 -13.55 -42.98 1.18
N GLY A 29 -13.23 -42.26 2.26
CA GLY A 29 -11.86 -42.01 2.70
C GLY A 29 -11.08 -41.05 1.79
N ASP A 30 -11.76 -40.31 0.92
CA ASP A 30 -11.19 -39.28 0.04
C ASP A 30 -10.81 -38.01 0.84
N VAL A 31 -10.28 -37.00 0.15
CA VAL A 31 -10.02 -35.66 0.71
C VAL A 31 -11.24 -35.12 1.47
N LYS A 32 -10.97 -34.39 2.54
CA LYS A 32 -11.99 -33.79 3.42
C LYS A 32 -13.01 -32.99 2.60
N LYS A 33 -14.29 -33.19 2.88
CA LYS A 33 -15.42 -32.46 2.29
C LYS A 33 -16.28 -31.83 3.37
N ILE A 34 -17.14 -30.92 2.96
CA ILE A 34 -18.10 -30.22 3.80
C ILE A 34 -19.50 -30.30 3.17
N CYS A 35 -20.53 -30.46 4.00
CA CYS A 35 -21.93 -30.38 3.62
C CYS A 35 -22.69 -29.45 4.58
N PHE A 36 -23.67 -28.74 4.06
CA PHE A 36 -24.40 -27.69 4.77
C PHE A 36 -25.89 -27.99 4.77
N GLU A 37 -26.47 -27.90 5.96
CA GLU A 37 -27.89 -27.94 6.26
C GLU A 37 -28.27 -26.56 6.79
N GLU A 38 -29.07 -25.80 6.03
CA GLU A 38 -29.46 -24.42 6.36
C GLU A 38 -30.77 -24.37 7.18
N ASP A 39 -31.51 -25.46 7.25
CA ASP A 39 -32.69 -25.61 8.10
C ASP A 39 -32.38 -26.29 9.43
N SER A 40 -33.30 -26.19 10.39
CA SER A 40 -33.10 -26.75 11.73
C SER A 40 -33.27 -28.28 11.72
N PRO A 41 -32.23 -29.06 12.05
CA PRO A 41 -32.34 -30.50 12.25
C PRO A 41 -33.37 -30.84 13.35
N TYR A 42 -34.12 -31.91 13.15
CA TYR A 42 -35.09 -32.36 14.14
C TYR A 42 -34.71 -33.71 14.76
N THR A 43 -35.19 -33.96 15.98
CA THR A 43 -34.89 -35.20 16.69
C THR A 43 -35.76 -36.36 16.20
N SER A 44 -35.17 -37.53 16.00
CA SER A 44 -35.88 -38.76 15.64
C SER A 44 -35.24 -39.98 16.32
N SER A 45 -35.74 -41.18 16.04
CA SER A 45 -35.18 -42.45 16.52
C SER A 45 -35.09 -43.45 15.36
N THR A 46 -33.89 -43.97 15.11
CA THR A 46 -33.65 -44.98 14.06
C THR A 46 -32.67 -46.05 14.54
N GLY A 47 -32.93 -47.31 14.21
CA GLY A 47 -32.06 -48.42 14.62
C GLY A 47 -31.83 -48.57 16.13
N GLY A 48 -32.67 -47.97 16.98
CA GLY A 48 -32.49 -47.91 18.43
C GLY A 48 -31.64 -46.74 18.95
N ALA A 49 -31.11 -45.91 18.05
CA ALA A 49 -30.38 -44.69 18.38
C ALA A 49 -31.29 -43.45 18.33
N GLN A 50 -31.08 -42.52 19.26
CA GLN A 50 -31.67 -41.18 19.22
C GLN A 50 -30.80 -40.30 18.30
N VAL A 51 -31.41 -39.71 17.29
CA VAL A 51 -30.67 -39.04 16.20
C VAL A 51 -31.14 -37.62 15.93
N TRP A 52 -30.23 -36.79 15.43
CA TRP A 52 -30.55 -35.63 14.60
C TRP A 52 -30.86 -36.14 13.20
N TRP A 53 -31.99 -35.71 12.66
CA TRP A 53 -32.43 -36.03 11.31
C TRP A 53 -32.18 -34.82 10.41
N ILE A 54 -31.46 -35.07 9.32
CA ILE A 54 -31.18 -34.13 8.24
C ILE A 54 -31.99 -34.64 7.06
N ASP A 55 -33.11 -33.99 6.75
CA ASP A 55 -34.02 -34.51 5.72
C ASP A 55 -33.48 -34.30 4.31
N ASN A 56 -32.78 -33.19 4.06
CA ASN A 56 -32.01 -32.96 2.86
C ASN A 56 -30.95 -31.86 3.04
N TRP A 57 -29.70 -32.15 2.69
CA TRP A 57 -28.64 -31.14 2.61
C TRP A 57 -28.90 -30.08 1.52
N GLU A 58 -28.69 -28.80 1.81
CA GLU A 58 -28.69 -27.71 0.82
C GLU A 58 -27.46 -27.77 -0.08
N ALA A 59 -26.31 -28.15 0.50
CA ALA A 59 -25.05 -28.28 -0.23
C ALA A 59 -24.24 -29.49 0.23
N GLY A 60 -23.69 -30.24 -0.73
CA GLY A 60 -22.98 -31.48 -0.45
C GLY A 60 -23.91 -32.62 -0.02
N VAL A 61 -23.30 -33.74 0.34
CA VAL A 61 -23.94 -34.95 0.90
C VAL A 61 -22.89 -35.74 1.67
N THR A 62 -23.32 -36.71 2.46
CA THR A 62 -22.41 -37.76 2.94
C THR A 62 -22.43 -39.00 2.04
N GLU A 63 -21.39 -39.83 2.15
CA GLU A 63 -21.26 -41.10 1.42
C GLU A 63 -20.60 -42.17 2.31
N PRO A 64 -20.67 -43.47 1.95
CA PRO A 64 -19.94 -44.52 2.68
C PRO A 64 -18.49 -44.14 2.97
N GLY A 65 -18.03 -44.33 4.21
CA GLY A 65 -16.73 -43.82 4.69
C GLY A 65 -16.82 -42.56 5.55
N SER A 66 -17.92 -41.81 5.43
CA SER A 66 -18.20 -40.64 6.27
C SER A 66 -18.65 -40.99 7.69
N SER A 67 -19.01 -42.25 7.97
CA SER A 67 -19.53 -42.70 9.25
C SER A 67 -18.59 -42.33 10.41
N GLY A 68 -19.15 -41.73 11.47
CA GLY A 68 -18.39 -41.22 12.61
C GLY A 68 -17.90 -39.77 12.47
N SER A 69 -18.10 -39.13 11.32
CA SER A 69 -17.83 -37.69 11.16
C SER A 69 -18.74 -36.82 12.04
N PRO A 70 -18.24 -35.68 12.53
CA PRO A 70 -19.02 -34.76 13.37
C PRO A 70 -20.11 -34.04 12.58
N LEU A 71 -21.21 -33.76 13.27
CA LEU A 71 -22.17 -32.71 12.94
C LEU A 71 -21.92 -31.51 13.85
N PHE A 72 -21.81 -30.34 13.26
CA PHE A 72 -21.61 -29.07 13.97
C PHE A 72 -22.89 -28.25 14.01
N ASP A 73 -23.11 -27.53 15.11
CA ASP A 73 -24.14 -26.49 15.22
C ASP A 73 -23.67 -25.15 14.61
N GLN A 74 -24.54 -24.14 14.67
CA GLN A 74 -24.27 -22.77 14.19
C GLN A 74 -23.11 -22.06 14.92
N ASN A 75 -22.63 -22.61 16.04
CA ASN A 75 -21.50 -22.08 16.81
C ASN A 75 -20.23 -22.94 16.63
N HIS A 76 -20.22 -23.83 15.63
CA HIS A 76 -19.11 -24.71 15.30
C HIS A 76 -18.78 -25.73 16.41
N ARG A 77 -19.80 -26.18 17.17
CA ARG A 77 -19.68 -27.18 18.23
C ARG A 77 -20.27 -28.52 17.79
N ILE A 78 -19.61 -29.61 18.15
CA ILE A 78 -20.08 -30.97 17.86
C ILE A 78 -21.38 -31.25 18.63
N ILE A 79 -22.43 -31.61 17.88
CA ILE A 79 -23.75 -31.99 18.39
C ILE A 79 -24.15 -33.43 18.05
N GLY A 80 -23.36 -34.12 17.25
CA GLY A 80 -23.58 -35.52 16.91
C GLY A 80 -22.50 -36.09 16.01
N GLN A 81 -22.63 -37.38 15.71
CA GLN A 81 -21.75 -38.08 14.77
C GLN A 81 -22.55 -38.89 13.74
N LEU A 82 -22.10 -38.91 12.49
CA LEU A 82 -22.84 -39.54 11.40
C LEU A 82 -23.02 -41.02 11.69
N TYR A 83 -24.28 -41.46 11.73
CA TYR A 83 -24.60 -42.86 11.93
C TYR A 83 -24.96 -43.54 10.60
N GLY A 84 -25.67 -42.85 9.72
CA GLY A 84 -25.94 -43.31 8.36
C GLY A 84 -27.01 -42.47 7.67
N GLY A 85 -27.44 -42.92 6.49
CA GLY A 85 -28.45 -42.25 5.69
C GLY A 85 -28.52 -42.80 4.28
N ALA A 86 -29.23 -42.08 3.42
CA ALA A 86 -29.40 -42.38 2.01
C ALA A 86 -28.98 -41.21 1.09
N ALA A 87 -28.45 -40.13 1.67
CA ALA A 87 -27.84 -39.04 0.93
C ALA A 87 -26.73 -39.57 0.01
N ALA A 88 -26.71 -39.08 -1.23
CA ALA A 88 -25.70 -39.41 -2.22
C ALA A 88 -25.68 -38.37 -3.35
N CYS A 89 -24.55 -38.26 -4.05
CA CYS A 89 -24.48 -37.44 -5.26
C CYS A 89 -25.26 -38.12 -6.40
N SER A 90 -26.10 -37.35 -7.08
CA SER A 90 -26.72 -37.71 -8.37
C SER A 90 -26.13 -36.83 -9.48
N GLY A 91 -24.90 -37.13 -9.88
CA GLY A 91 -24.12 -36.25 -10.75
C GLY A 91 -23.52 -35.09 -9.94
N SER A 92 -23.85 -33.85 -10.29
CA SER A 92 -23.37 -32.63 -9.59
C SER A 92 -24.40 -32.05 -8.61
N VAL A 93 -25.46 -32.79 -8.29
CA VAL A 93 -26.51 -32.38 -7.36
C VAL A 93 -26.71 -33.46 -6.29
N ASN A 94 -27.20 -33.08 -5.12
CA ASN A 94 -27.65 -34.04 -4.12
C ASN A 94 -28.87 -34.83 -4.65
N ASN A 95 -29.13 -36.00 -4.08
CA ASN A 95 -30.27 -36.84 -4.43
C ASN A 95 -31.55 -36.55 -3.60
N GLY A 96 -31.58 -35.46 -2.82
CA GLY A 96 -32.73 -35.11 -2.00
C GLY A 96 -32.98 -36.05 -0.81
N ALA A 97 -32.01 -36.88 -0.44
CA ALA A 97 -32.19 -37.92 0.57
C ALA A 97 -31.52 -37.56 1.89
N PHE A 98 -32.01 -38.20 2.95
CA PHE A 98 -31.70 -37.87 4.32
C PHE A 98 -30.39 -38.48 4.83
N ASP A 99 -29.83 -37.84 5.84
CA ASP A 99 -28.85 -38.42 6.76
C ASP A 99 -29.34 -38.33 8.20
N TYR A 100 -28.72 -39.12 9.08
CA TYR A 100 -28.99 -39.07 10.50
C TYR A 100 -27.72 -39.26 11.34
N TYR A 101 -27.60 -38.42 12.36
CA TYR A 101 -26.46 -38.33 13.24
C TYR A 101 -26.88 -38.74 14.65
N GLY A 102 -26.14 -39.62 15.31
CA GLY A 102 -26.40 -39.94 16.71
C GLY A 102 -26.23 -38.68 17.56
N ARG A 103 -27.20 -38.40 18.45
CA ARG A 103 -27.18 -37.15 19.22
C ARG A 103 -26.12 -37.20 20.30
N PHE A 104 -25.25 -36.19 20.32
CA PHE A 104 -24.16 -36.10 21.27
C PHE A 104 -24.65 -36.00 22.72
N ASN A 105 -25.74 -35.26 22.98
CA ASN A 105 -26.34 -35.17 24.32
C ASN A 105 -26.85 -36.51 24.86
N VAL A 106 -27.18 -37.47 24.00
CA VAL A 106 -27.56 -38.83 24.42
C VAL A 106 -26.32 -39.64 24.75
N SER A 107 -25.29 -39.59 23.90
CA SER A 107 -23.98 -40.20 24.17
C SER A 107 -23.33 -39.65 25.45
N TRP A 108 -23.56 -38.37 25.77
CA TRP A 108 -23.13 -37.72 27.00
C TRP A 108 -23.56 -38.49 28.24
N GLY A 109 -24.86 -38.78 28.36
CA GLY A 109 -25.44 -39.54 29.47
C GLY A 109 -25.12 -41.03 29.47
N LEU A 110 -24.48 -41.55 28.41
CA LEU A 110 -24.08 -42.95 28.27
C LEU A 110 -22.59 -43.20 28.57
N GLY A 111 -21.84 -42.17 28.97
CA GLY A 111 -20.47 -42.30 29.47
C GLY A 111 -19.43 -41.45 28.75
N VAL A 112 -19.78 -40.73 27.67
CA VAL A 112 -18.84 -39.78 27.04
C VAL A 112 -18.41 -38.68 28.01
N SER A 113 -19.27 -38.31 28.96
CA SER A 113 -18.98 -37.29 29.97
C SER A 113 -17.76 -37.61 30.84
N GLU A 114 -17.46 -38.90 31.07
CA GLU A 114 -16.32 -39.32 31.89
C GLU A 114 -14.97 -38.94 31.27
N TYR A 115 -14.93 -38.71 29.95
CA TYR A 115 -13.72 -38.39 29.21
C TYR A 115 -13.58 -36.90 28.92
N LEU A 116 -14.69 -36.24 28.61
CA LEU A 116 -14.70 -34.84 28.19
C LEU A 116 -15.00 -33.85 29.33
N ASP A 117 -15.57 -34.32 30.44
CA ASP A 117 -15.68 -33.58 31.71
C ASP A 117 -15.16 -34.44 32.89
N PRO A 118 -13.86 -34.82 32.89
CA PRO A 118 -13.30 -35.73 33.90
C PRO A 118 -13.29 -35.14 35.33
N SER A 119 -13.40 -33.81 35.44
CA SER A 119 -13.53 -33.11 36.72
C SER A 119 -14.97 -33.04 37.23
N ASN A 120 -15.95 -33.51 36.42
CA ASN A 120 -17.37 -33.40 36.68
C ASN A 120 -17.76 -31.96 37.03
N SER A 121 -17.27 -31.01 36.24
CA SER A 121 -17.55 -29.59 36.34
C SER A 121 -19.01 -29.25 36.04
N GLY A 122 -19.72 -30.14 35.33
CA GLY A 122 -21.09 -29.90 34.85
C GLY A 122 -21.13 -29.04 33.59
N THR A 123 -19.98 -28.84 32.94
CA THR A 123 -19.89 -28.15 31.65
C THR A 123 -20.61 -29.00 30.60
N LEU A 124 -21.65 -28.45 29.98
CA LEU A 124 -22.39 -29.12 28.89
C LEU A 124 -22.08 -28.51 27.52
N VAL A 125 -21.43 -27.35 27.50
CA VAL A 125 -21.11 -26.59 26.29
C VAL A 125 -19.70 -26.06 26.44
N LEU A 126 -18.85 -26.33 25.46
CA LEU A 126 -17.47 -25.87 25.41
C LEU A 126 -17.10 -25.51 23.98
N ASP A 127 -16.42 -24.37 23.79
CA ASP A 127 -15.87 -23.97 22.49
C ASP A 127 -14.59 -24.73 22.15
N GLY A 128 -14.13 -24.62 20.91
CA GLY A 128 -12.91 -25.26 20.44
C GLY A 128 -11.65 -24.79 21.16
N TYR A 129 -10.59 -25.57 21.07
CA TYR A 129 -9.26 -25.24 21.55
C TYR A 129 -8.23 -25.28 20.40
N PRO A 130 -7.42 -24.23 20.22
CA PRO A 130 -7.41 -22.98 20.99
C PRO A 130 -8.69 -22.14 20.83
N SER A 131 -9.16 -21.51 21.91
CA SER A 131 -10.42 -20.75 21.91
C SER A 131 -10.29 -19.47 21.09
N GLY A 132 -11.25 -19.19 20.22
CA GLY A 132 -11.22 -18.01 19.34
C GLY A 132 -10.25 -18.13 18.17
N TYR A 133 -9.77 -19.35 17.88
CA TYR A 133 -9.00 -19.62 16.68
C TYR A 133 -9.86 -19.34 15.44
N ASN A 134 -9.35 -18.50 14.57
CA ASN A 134 -9.88 -18.30 13.24
C ASN A 134 -8.74 -18.69 12.30
N SER A 135 -8.89 -19.80 11.58
CA SER A 135 -7.89 -20.25 10.60
C SER A 135 -7.66 -19.25 9.48
N ASP A 136 -8.61 -18.33 9.30
CA ASP A 136 -8.50 -17.26 8.32
C ASP A 136 -7.93 -15.98 8.94
N ALA A 137 -7.51 -16.01 10.21
CA ALA A 137 -6.89 -14.88 10.88
C ALA A 137 -5.36 -15.00 10.89
N GLY A 138 -4.68 -13.93 10.49
CA GLY A 138 -3.23 -13.85 10.39
C GLY A 138 -2.83 -12.49 9.80
N CYS A 139 -1.54 -12.26 9.61
CA CYS A 139 -1.10 -10.99 9.05
C CYS A 139 -1.54 -10.84 7.59
N THR A 140 -2.39 -9.85 7.30
CA THR A 140 -2.90 -9.57 5.94
C THR A 140 -2.09 -8.51 5.18
N ASP A 141 -1.11 -7.88 5.82
CA ASP A 141 -0.28 -6.85 5.18
C ASP A 141 0.85 -7.49 4.36
N ALA A 142 0.77 -7.36 3.04
CA ALA A 142 1.75 -7.91 2.10
C ALA A 142 3.18 -7.32 2.24
N THR A 143 3.34 -6.23 2.98
CA THR A 143 4.64 -5.61 3.28
C THR A 143 5.26 -6.12 4.58
N ALA A 144 4.49 -6.83 5.42
CA ALA A 144 4.98 -7.40 6.66
C ALA A 144 5.80 -8.67 6.41
N CYS A 145 6.77 -8.94 7.29
CA CYS A 145 7.64 -10.10 7.17
C CYS A 145 6.89 -11.43 7.37
N ASN A 146 5.89 -11.45 8.26
CA ASN A 146 5.07 -12.62 8.56
C ASN A 146 3.72 -12.61 7.81
N TYR A 147 3.65 -11.95 6.65
CA TYR A 147 2.47 -11.95 5.79
C TYR A 147 1.97 -13.37 5.50
N ASP A 148 0.70 -13.63 5.80
CA ASP A 148 0.01 -14.88 5.47
C ASP A 148 -0.95 -14.64 4.30
N PRO A 149 -0.64 -15.16 3.09
CA PRO A 149 -1.51 -14.99 1.93
C PRO A 149 -2.85 -15.75 2.02
N THR A 150 -3.01 -16.60 3.03
CA THR A 150 -4.26 -17.34 3.29
C THR A 150 -5.15 -16.67 4.34
N ALA A 151 -4.62 -15.69 5.08
CA ALA A 151 -5.41 -14.91 6.02
C ALA A 151 -6.43 -14.02 5.28
N LEU A 152 -7.70 -14.09 5.71
CA LEU A 152 -8.80 -13.24 5.26
C LEU A 152 -9.14 -12.15 6.29
N VAL A 153 -8.64 -12.29 7.53
CA VAL A 153 -8.88 -11.39 8.66
C VAL A 153 -7.54 -11.04 9.29
N ASP A 154 -7.28 -9.75 9.47
CA ASP A 154 -6.08 -9.31 10.21
C ASP A 154 -6.26 -9.59 11.71
N ASP A 155 -5.33 -10.34 12.30
CA ASP A 155 -5.27 -10.60 13.74
C ASP A 155 -4.36 -9.62 14.49
N GLY A 156 -3.75 -8.67 13.78
CA GLY A 156 -2.82 -7.70 14.33
C GLY A 156 -1.43 -8.28 14.62
N SER A 157 -1.12 -9.48 14.12
CA SER A 157 0.20 -10.10 14.29
C SER A 157 1.27 -9.57 13.34
N CYS A 158 0.93 -8.67 12.40
CA CYS A 158 1.87 -8.15 11.41
C CYS A 158 3.12 -7.52 12.04
N ILE A 159 4.29 -8.03 11.65
CA ILE A 159 5.59 -7.52 12.07
C ILE A 159 6.15 -6.65 10.94
N ILE A 160 5.98 -5.34 11.09
CA ILE A 160 6.51 -4.31 10.19
C ILE A 160 7.96 -4.00 10.57
N ASN A 161 8.80 -3.63 9.59
CA ASN A 161 10.23 -3.33 9.77
C ASN A 161 11.02 -4.48 10.42
N ALA A 162 10.60 -5.72 10.19
CA ALA A 162 11.24 -6.91 10.74
C ALA A 162 12.44 -7.35 9.89
N SER A 163 13.40 -8.00 10.54
CA SER A 163 14.46 -8.74 9.86
C SER A 163 14.15 -10.24 9.84
N VAL A 164 14.37 -10.89 8.70
CA VAL A 164 14.36 -12.36 8.63
C VAL A 164 15.63 -12.88 9.29
N ILE A 165 15.47 -13.60 10.39
CA ILE A 165 16.55 -14.25 11.12
C ILE A 165 16.63 -15.70 10.72
N THR A 166 17.82 -16.16 10.34
CA THR A 166 18.10 -17.53 9.97
C THR A 166 19.09 -18.14 10.94
N PHE A 167 18.67 -19.17 11.65
CA PHE A 167 19.54 -20.02 12.47
C PHE A 167 19.87 -21.29 11.69
N VAL A 168 21.15 -21.54 11.47
CA VAL A 168 21.67 -22.75 10.85
C VAL A 168 22.47 -23.52 11.90
N LEU A 169 22.09 -24.77 12.13
CA LEU A 169 22.75 -25.68 13.05
C LEU A 169 23.24 -26.90 12.27
N LEU A 170 24.54 -27.18 12.31
CA LEU A 170 25.12 -28.46 11.98
C LEU A 170 25.30 -29.24 13.30
N THR A 171 24.55 -30.32 13.48
CA THR A 171 24.72 -31.16 14.68
C THR A 171 26.03 -31.93 14.63
N ASP A 172 26.54 -32.34 15.78
CA ASP A 172 27.69 -33.23 15.88
C ASP A 172 27.26 -34.72 15.81
N ASN A 173 27.96 -35.63 16.51
CA ASN A 173 27.61 -37.05 16.60
C ASN A 173 26.49 -37.38 17.59
N TYR A 174 26.11 -36.45 18.49
CA TYR A 174 25.15 -36.66 19.56
C TYR A 174 23.99 -35.65 19.51
N PRO A 175 23.31 -35.50 18.36
CA PRO A 175 22.30 -34.45 18.12
C PRO A 175 21.16 -34.34 19.15
N ALA A 176 20.86 -35.44 19.87
CA ALA A 176 19.76 -35.50 20.84
C ALA A 176 20.00 -34.67 22.11
N GLU A 177 21.24 -34.22 22.34
CA GLU A 177 21.57 -33.38 23.49
C GLU A 177 21.49 -31.88 23.20
N THR A 178 21.42 -31.51 21.92
CA THR A 178 21.40 -30.10 21.49
C THR A 178 19.98 -29.58 21.45
N THR A 179 19.72 -28.51 22.18
CA THR A 179 18.49 -27.70 22.07
C THR A 179 18.87 -26.24 22.01
N TRP A 180 18.01 -25.38 21.47
CA TRP A 180 18.26 -23.95 21.48
C TRP A 180 16.96 -23.17 21.49
N ASN A 181 17.03 -21.92 21.94
CA ASN A 181 15.93 -20.97 21.84
C ASN A 181 16.45 -19.55 21.59
N ILE A 182 15.58 -18.70 21.05
CA ILE A 182 15.74 -17.27 20.96
C ILE A 182 14.66 -16.66 21.84
N THR A 183 15.04 -15.75 22.72
CA THR A 183 14.12 -15.03 23.61
C THR A 183 14.18 -13.53 23.35
N ASP A 184 13.05 -12.84 23.54
CA ASP A 184 13.00 -11.38 23.53
C ASP A 184 13.48 -10.78 24.87
N ALA A 185 13.55 -9.45 24.95
CA ALA A 185 13.94 -8.73 26.17
C ALA A 185 13.02 -8.99 27.39
N SER A 186 11.80 -9.51 27.18
CA SER A 186 10.88 -9.91 28.25
C SER A 186 11.14 -11.34 28.76
N GLY A 187 11.97 -12.11 28.06
CA GLY A 187 12.24 -13.52 28.30
C GLY A 187 11.24 -14.46 27.60
N SER A 188 10.41 -13.95 26.70
CA SER A 188 9.46 -14.78 25.93
C SER A 188 10.19 -15.47 24.79
N VAL A 189 9.97 -16.78 24.62
CA VAL A 189 10.58 -17.56 23.53
C VAL A 189 9.90 -17.23 22.21
N VAL A 190 10.68 -16.77 21.22
CA VAL A 190 10.20 -16.40 19.88
C VAL A 190 10.53 -17.46 18.83
N LEU A 191 11.53 -18.29 19.07
CA LEU A 191 11.87 -19.45 18.24
C LEU A 191 12.65 -20.47 19.09
N GLU A 192 12.46 -21.76 18.85
CA GLU A 192 13.20 -22.83 19.51
C GLU A 192 13.39 -24.05 18.61
N GLY A 193 14.33 -24.92 18.98
CA GLY A 193 14.60 -26.15 18.25
C GLY A 193 15.34 -27.21 19.06
N GLY A 194 15.35 -28.41 18.51
CA GLY A 194 15.85 -29.62 19.15
C GLY A 194 14.86 -30.25 20.14
N PRO A 195 15.21 -31.41 20.74
CA PRO A 195 16.39 -32.22 20.43
C PRO A 195 16.31 -32.85 19.02
N TYR A 196 17.46 -33.26 18.47
CA TYR A 196 17.56 -33.75 17.09
C TYR A 196 18.01 -35.22 17.02
N ASP A 197 17.66 -35.91 15.93
CA ASP A 197 17.99 -37.33 15.74
C ASP A 197 19.10 -37.58 14.71
N GLY A 198 19.35 -36.64 13.79
CA GLY A 198 20.31 -36.80 12.71
C GLY A 198 21.69 -36.29 13.09
N SER A 199 22.70 -37.16 13.10
CA SER A 199 24.11 -36.78 13.33
C SER A 199 24.69 -36.09 12.10
N GLN A 200 25.61 -35.13 12.26
CA GLN A 200 26.25 -34.40 11.15
C GLN A 200 25.23 -33.87 10.13
N THR A 201 24.06 -33.45 10.61
CA THR A 201 22.95 -33.00 9.79
C THR A 201 22.73 -31.51 10.00
N THR A 202 22.50 -30.79 8.91
CA THR A 202 22.18 -29.37 8.95
C THR A 202 20.68 -29.15 9.11
N TYR A 203 20.30 -28.39 10.11
CA TYR A 203 18.96 -27.90 10.36
C TYR A 203 18.95 -26.39 10.16
N THR A 204 17.94 -25.89 9.46
CA THR A 204 17.73 -24.45 9.25
C THR A 204 16.38 -24.08 9.83
N SER A 205 16.34 -22.99 10.58
CA SER A 205 15.12 -22.43 11.15
C SER A 205 15.10 -20.92 10.92
N THR A 206 13.94 -20.39 10.58
CA THR A 206 13.77 -18.99 10.22
C THR A 206 12.65 -18.36 11.03
N VAL A 207 12.81 -17.11 11.44
CA VAL A 207 11.79 -16.32 12.14
C VAL A 207 11.90 -14.85 11.76
N CYS A 208 10.76 -14.16 11.69
CA CYS A 208 10.71 -12.71 11.57
C CYS A 208 10.78 -12.08 12.95
N LEU A 209 11.82 -11.27 13.21
CA LEU A 209 11.95 -10.52 14.45
C LEU A 209 11.91 -9.03 14.15
N GLY A 210 11.07 -8.31 14.90
CA GLY A 210 11.03 -6.86 14.86
C GLY A 210 12.28 -6.23 15.48
N PRO A 211 12.38 -4.90 15.44
CA PRO A 211 13.42 -4.16 16.13
C PRO A 211 13.40 -4.44 17.64
N GLY A 212 14.57 -4.59 18.25
CA GLY A 212 14.70 -4.93 19.67
C GLY A 212 15.91 -5.80 19.95
N CYS A 213 16.12 -6.12 21.23
CA CYS A 213 17.20 -6.99 21.68
C CYS A 213 16.66 -8.38 22.05
N TYR A 214 17.45 -9.38 21.68
CA TYR A 214 17.14 -10.79 21.78
C TYR A 214 18.36 -11.57 22.30
N THR A 215 18.10 -12.76 22.82
CA THR A 215 19.13 -13.67 23.31
C THR A 215 18.96 -15.04 22.68
N LEU A 216 19.99 -15.50 21.95
CA LEU A 216 20.13 -16.88 21.50
C LEU A 216 20.79 -17.69 22.63
N THR A 217 20.15 -18.79 23.02
CA THR A 217 20.70 -19.78 23.95
C THR A 217 20.79 -21.12 23.26
N VAL A 218 21.99 -21.69 23.15
CA VAL A 218 22.24 -23.05 22.68
C VAL A 218 22.66 -23.89 23.87
N ASN A 219 21.95 -24.99 24.12
CA ASN A 219 22.16 -25.89 25.26
C ASN A 219 22.63 -27.25 24.79
N ASP A 220 23.56 -27.82 25.55
CA ASP A 220 24.00 -29.20 25.44
C ASP A 220 23.88 -29.88 26.82
N SER A 221 23.14 -30.99 26.87
CA SER A 221 22.87 -31.70 28.12
C SER A 221 24.07 -32.49 28.69
N TYR A 222 25.08 -32.84 27.88
CA TYR A 222 26.26 -33.60 28.33
C TYR A 222 27.48 -32.71 28.65
N GLY A 223 27.47 -31.47 28.17
CA GLY A 223 28.43 -30.44 28.51
C GLY A 223 29.75 -30.51 27.75
N ASP A 224 29.81 -31.21 26.62
CA ASP A 224 30.93 -31.17 25.66
C ASP A 224 30.70 -30.20 24.50
N GLY A 225 29.54 -29.57 24.42
CA GLY A 225 29.14 -28.64 23.37
C GLY A 225 28.73 -29.38 22.10
N LEU A 226 29.00 -28.81 20.93
CA LEU A 226 28.78 -29.45 19.63
C LEU A 226 30.04 -30.15 19.14
N GLN A 227 30.69 -30.94 19.99
CA GLN A 227 31.86 -31.70 19.56
C GLN A 227 32.10 -32.97 20.36
N HIS A 228 32.25 -34.07 19.63
CA HIS A 228 32.54 -35.37 20.20
C HIS A 228 33.50 -36.19 19.33
N ASN A 229 34.60 -36.69 19.92
CA ASN A 229 35.62 -37.51 19.26
C ASN A 229 36.19 -36.93 17.95
N GLY A 230 36.32 -35.60 17.87
CA GLY A 230 36.87 -34.90 16.70
C GLY A 230 35.87 -34.70 15.56
N VAL A 231 34.61 -35.08 15.76
CA VAL A 231 33.49 -34.63 14.93
C VAL A 231 32.91 -33.39 15.59
N ILE A 232 32.87 -32.29 14.85
CA ILE A 232 32.49 -30.97 15.34
C ILE A 232 31.29 -30.53 14.51
N GLY A 233 30.20 -30.19 15.21
CA GLY A 233 29.06 -29.49 14.64
C GLY A 233 29.36 -28.00 14.43
N ASP A 234 28.34 -27.21 14.15
CA ASP A 234 28.48 -25.77 14.01
C ASP A 234 27.13 -25.09 14.21
N TYR A 235 27.11 -23.79 14.53
CA TYR A 235 25.92 -22.99 14.33
C TYR A 235 26.24 -21.55 13.95
N THR A 236 25.32 -20.95 13.20
CA THR A 236 25.38 -19.54 12.84
C THR A 236 23.97 -18.96 12.85
N LEU A 237 23.86 -17.75 13.38
CA LEU A 237 22.66 -16.93 13.34
C LEU A 237 22.95 -15.72 12.45
N THR A 238 22.17 -15.54 11.38
CA THR A 238 22.29 -14.39 10.48
C THR A 238 20.97 -13.65 10.32
N ASN A 239 21.01 -12.36 10.00
CA ASN A 239 19.87 -11.65 9.43
C ASN A 239 19.98 -11.57 7.90
N GLU A 240 18.94 -11.11 7.21
CA GLU A 240 19.05 -10.57 5.85
C GLU A 240 19.58 -9.12 5.94
N PRO A 241 20.68 -8.74 5.26
CA PRO A 241 21.26 -9.30 4.04
C PRO A 241 22.42 -10.32 4.23
N GLY A 242 22.63 -10.85 5.43
CA GLY A 242 23.64 -11.87 5.73
C GLY A 242 24.59 -11.51 6.88
N THR A 243 24.23 -10.55 7.72
CA THR A 243 25.07 -10.16 8.87
C THR A 243 25.06 -11.28 9.89
N VAL A 244 26.24 -11.70 10.35
CA VAL A 244 26.37 -12.69 11.43
C VAL A 244 26.06 -12.01 12.76
N LEU A 245 24.98 -12.47 13.41
CA LEU A 245 24.52 -11.99 14.71
C LEU A 245 25.09 -12.83 15.86
N ALA A 246 25.28 -14.13 15.62
CA ALA A 246 25.93 -15.05 16.54
C ALA A 246 26.57 -16.20 15.76
N GLU A 247 27.69 -16.71 16.27
CA GLU A 247 28.38 -17.87 15.70
C GLU A 247 28.99 -18.73 16.80
N MET A 248 29.18 -20.01 16.49
CA MET A 248 29.81 -20.94 17.41
C MET A 248 31.29 -20.58 17.63
N ILE A 249 31.76 -20.78 18.86
CA ILE A 249 33.18 -20.68 19.16
C ILE A 249 34.00 -21.76 18.43
N GLU A 250 35.21 -21.42 18.02
CA GLU A 250 36.12 -22.34 17.34
C GLU A 250 36.35 -23.62 18.17
N GLY A 251 36.16 -24.78 17.54
CA GLY A 251 36.32 -26.09 18.16
C GLY A 251 35.06 -26.65 18.82
N GLY A 252 33.96 -25.89 18.90
CA GLY A 252 32.62 -26.39 19.26
C GLY A 252 32.37 -26.72 20.73
N ASN A 253 33.37 -26.60 21.61
CA ASN A 253 33.22 -26.92 23.03
C ASN A 253 32.85 -25.69 23.86
N PHE A 254 31.55 -25.45 24.02
CA PHE A 254 31.00 -24.39 24.87
C PHE A 254 30.51 -24.89 26.25
N GLY A 255 30.86 -26.12 26.63
CA GLY A 255 30.30 -26.72 27.83
C GLY A 255 28.81 -27.02 27.66
N SER A 256 28.01 -26.79 28.70
CA SER A 256 26.57 -27.08 28.68
C SER A 256 25.71 -26.01 28.00
N GLN A 257 26.25 -24.81 27.76
CA GLN A 257 25.47 -23.70 27.23
C GLN A 257 26.35 -22.63 26.57
N ALA A 258 25.92 -22.14 25.41
CA ALA A 258 26.37 -20.91 24.79
C ALA A 258 25.22 -19.89 24.76
N VAL A 259 25.52 -18.63 25.12
CA VAL A 259 24.55 -17.53 25.15
C VAL A 259 25.10 -16.38 24.33
N HIS A 260 24.28 -15.85 23.43
CA HIS A 260 24.62 -14.71 22.58
C HIS A 260 23.50 -13.69 22.63
N ASP A 261 23.83 -12.47 23.05
CA ASP A 261 22.92 -11.33 23.00
C ASP A 261 23.12 -10.58 21.67
N PHE A 262 22.03 -10.26 20.98
CA PHE A 262 22.05 -9.48 19.76
C PHE A 262 20.89 -8.49 19.73
N CYS A 263 21.03 -7.38 19.00
CA CYS A 263 19.95 -6.43 18.81
C CYS A 263 19.74 -6.20 17.31
N LEU A 264 18.48 -6.03 16.94
CA LEU A 264 18.02 -5.63 15.62
C LEU A 264 17.65 -4.14 15.73
N GLU A 265 18.36 -3.32 14.98
CA GLU A 265 18.10 -1.88 14.94
C GLU A 265 16.93 -1.60 14.00
N GLU A 266 16.18 -0.53 14.29
CA GLU A 266 15.24 0.03 13.34
C GLU A 266 16.02 0.56 12.13
N ASP A 267 15.52 0.32 10.92
CA ASP A 267 16.03 1.01 9.74
C ASP A 267 15.55 2.46 9.80
N ILE A 268 16.35 3.31 10.48
CA ILE A 268 16.07 4.73 10.60
C ILE A 268 16.56 5.42 9.35
N VAL A 269 15.63 5.79 8.49
CA VAL A 269 15.88 6.64 7.34
C VAL A 269 15.65 8.08 7.81
N GLU A 270 16.75 8.77 8.10
CA GLU A 270 16.75 10.18 8.47
C GLU A 270 16.38 11.05 7.26
N GLY A 271 15.41 11.95 7.41
CA GLY A 271 15.05 12.90 6.34
C GLY A 271 13.91 13.82 6.74
N CYS A 272 13.43 14.64 5.80
CA CYS A 272 12.21 15.41 6.06
C CYS A 272 10.98 14.51 5.89
N ALA A 273 10.25 14.25 6.97
CA ALA A 273 9.05 13.40 6.97
C ALA A 273 7.75 14.17 6.61
N ASN A 274 7.82 15.49 6.43
CA ASN A 274 6.64 16.30 6.14
C ASN A 274 6.33 16.34 4.64
N ALA A 275 5.21 15.74 4.23
CA ALA A 275 4.76 15.68 2.84
C ALA A 275 4.51 17.05 2.16
N ASN A 276 4.42 18.14 2.93
CA ASN A 276 4.26 19.50 2.41
C ASN A 276 5.60 20.24 2.22
N ALA A 277 6.73 19.63 2.57
CA ALA A 277 8.06 20.21 2.38
C ALA A 277 8.60 19.91 0.98
N CYS A 278 9.41 20.81 0.44
CA CYS A 278 10.01 20.63 -0.89
C CYS A 278 11.07 19.54 -0.93
N ASN A 279 11.71 19.21 0.20
CA ASN A 279 12.67 18.11 0.33
C ASN A 279 12.06 16.90 1.07
N TYR A 280 10.75 16.70 0.96
CA TYR A 280 10.08 15.52 1.52
C TYR A 280 10.75 14.23 1.04
N ASN A 281 11.03 13.33 1.98
CA ASN A 281 11.52 11.99 1.71
C ASN A 281 10.46 10.98 2.14
N ALA A 282 9.82 10.32 1.19
CA ALA A 282 8.80 9.30 1.44
C ALA A 282 9.34 8.05 2.14
N ALA A 283 10.66 7.83 2.10
CA ALA A 283 11.32 6.76 2.82
C ALA A 283 11.72 7.15 4.25
N ALA A 284 11.65 8.45 4.63
CA ALA A 284 12.10 8.88 5.94
C ALA A 284 11.19 8.36 7.06
N THR A 285 11.78 7.63 8.00
CA THR A 285 11.12 7.08 9.19
C THR A 285 11.36 7.95 10.42
N ASP A 286 12.32 8.88 10.38
CA ASP A 286 12.55 9.91 11.41
C ASP A 286 12.77 11.30 10.81
N ASP A 287 12.17 12.32 11.44
CA ASP A 287 12.28 13.71 11.00
C ASP A 287 13.49 14.39 11.65
N ASN A 288 14.52 14.63 10.85
CA ASN A 288 15.75 15.26 11.32
C ASN A 288 15.69 16.80 11.36
N GLY A 289 14.51 17.39 11.10
CA GLY A 289 14.31 18.84 11.10
C GLY A 289 14.91 19.56 9.88
N SER A 290 15.24 18.82 8.81
CA SER A 290 15.78 19.40 7.56
C SER A 290 14.72 19.95 6.60
N CYS A 291 13.43 19.88 6.93
CA CYS A 291 12.33 20.27 6.05
C CYS A 291 12.45 21.72 5.55
N VAL A 292 12.42 21.91 4.23
CA VAL A 292 12.37 23.22 3.57
C VAL A 292 11.01 23.43 2.91
N TYR A 293 10.51 24.66 2.94
CA TYR A 293 9.19 25.01 2.40
C TYR A 293 9.33 26.14 1.41
N ALA A 294 8.61 26.04 0.30
CA ALA A 294 8.42 27.16 -0.62
C ALA A 294 7.55 28.24 0.05
N ALA A 295 7.83 29.50 -0.24
CA ALA A 295 7.05 30.64 0.22
C ALA A 295 6.96 31.71 -0.87
N GLY A 296 5.90 32.52 -0.86
CA GLY A 296 5.70 33.54 -1.89
C GLY A 296 5.49 32.92 -3.27
N CYS A 297 6.32 33.32 -4.24
CA CYS A 297 6.33 32.84 -5.61
C CYS A 297 7.08 31.51 -5.79
N ASP A 298 7.90 31.13 -4.81
CA ASP A 298 8.66 29.90 -4.87
C ASP A 298 7.75 28.67 -5.00
N TYR A 299 8.29 27.62 -5.61
CA TYR A 299 7.64 26.32 -5.71
C TYR A 299 8.61 25.17 -5.46
N CYS A 300 8.09 23.99 -5.16
CA CYS A 300 8.92 22.81 -4.91
C CYS A 300 9.32 22.15 -6.23
N SER A 301 10.56 21.66 -6.33
CA SER A 301 11.04 20.90 -7.48
C SER A 301 10.31 19.56 -7.70
N GLY A 302 9.61 19.06 -6.68
CA GLY A 302 8.66 17.95 -6.78
C GLY A 302 9.23 16.55 -6.51
N ALA A 303 10.50 16.42 -6.13
CA ALA A 303 11.07 15.13 -5.74
C ALA A 303 10.57 14.67 -4.36
N THR A 304 10.35 13.37 -4.19
CA THR A 304 9.87 12.75 -2.93
C THR A 304 10.88 11.79 -2.31
N ASP A 305 12.14 11.85 -2.75
CA ASP A 305 13.26 11.02 -2.28
C ASP A 305 14.22 11.82 -1.37
N GLY A 306 13.79 12.99 -0.89
CA GLY A 306 14.61 13.90 -0.09
C GLY A 306 15.57 14.79 -0.89
N SER A 307 15.69 14.61 -2.21
CA SER A 307 16.54 15.47 -3.05
C SER A 307 15.87 16.77 -3.49
N GLY A 308 14.58 16.92 -3.18
CA GLY A 308 13.80 18.07 -3.60
C GLY A 308 14.27 19.38 -2.97
N SER A 309 13.98 20.49 -3.62
CA SER A 309 14.47 21.81 -3.26
C SER A 309 13.42 22.87 -3.54
N VAL A 310 13.60 24.03 -2.93
CA VAL A 310 12.87 25.24 -3.31
C VAL A 310 13.42 25.72 -4.66
N VAL A 311 12.52 26.04 -5.58
CA VAL A 311 12.81 26.65 -6.88
C VAL A 311 12.26 28.07 -6.83
N ASP A 312 13.12 29.02 -7.18
CA ASP A 312 12.77 30.42 -7.29
C ASP A 312 11.70 30.63 -8.37
N GLY A 313 10.70 31.44 -8.06
CA GLY A 313 9.56 31.72 -8.93
C GLY A 313 9.34 33.20 -9.20
N ASP A 314 10.30 34.06 -8.85
CA ASP A 314 10.33 35.50 -9.14
C ASP A 314 11.76 35.83 -9.61
N SER A 315 12.04 35.53 -10.88
CA SER A 315 13.39 35.46 -11.43
C SER A 315 14.11 36.82 -11.46
N ASP A 316 13.37 37.94 -11.48
CA ASP A 316 13.91 39.29 -11.52
C ASP A 316 13.67 40.12 -10.24
N ASP A 317 13.09 39.49 -9.21
CA ASP A 317 12.81 40.05 -7.88
C ASP A 317 11.91 41.31 -7.94
N ASP A 318 11.02 41.42 -8.94
CA ASP A 318 10.13 42.59 -9.11
C ASP A 318 8.83 42.50 -8.26
N GLY A 319 8.57 41.33 -7.69
CA GLY A 319 7.43 41.04 -6.82
C GLY A 319 6.21 40.45 -7.56
N VAL A 320 6.32 40.16 -8.85
CA VAL A 320 5.36 39.40 -9.65
C VAL A 320 5.95 38.03 -9.95
N CYS A 321 5.22 36.97 -9.66
CA CYS A 321 5.73 35.62 -9.92
C CYS A 321 5.87 35.38 -11.43
N ASP A 322 6.89 34.64 -11.86
CA ASP A 322 7.16 34.27 -13.27
C ASP A 322 5.93 33.72 -14.00
N ALA A 323 5.05 33.01 -13.27
CA ALA A 323 3.83 32.42 -13.83
C ALA A 323 2.70 33.45 -14.10
N ASP A 324 2.75 34.59 -13.39
CA ASP A 324 1.83 35.71 -13.49
C ASP A 324 2.42 36.86 -14.32
N GLU A 325 3.63 36.68 -14.86
CA GLU A 325 4.29 37.71 -15.64
C GLU A 325 3.60 37.96 -16.98
N VAL A 326 3.53 39.25 -17.32
CA VAL A 326 3.06 39.73 -18.60
C VAL A 326 4.22 40.38 -19.32
N THR A 327 4.66 39.76 -20.42
CA THR A 327 5.75 40.26 -21.25
C THR A 327 5.34 41.51 -22.04
N GLY A 328 6.20 42.54 -22.08
CA GLY A 328 6.00 43.70 -22.94
C GLY A 328 6.98 44.85 -22.68
N CYS A 329 6.95 45.89 -23.51
CA CYS A 329 7.67 47.13 -23.21
C CYS A 329 6.80 48.01 -22.31
N GLN A 330 7.41 48.69 -21.33
CA GLN A 330 6.72 49.61 -20.42
C GLN A 330 6.76 51.09 -20.86
N GLU A 331 7.32 51.39 -22.03
CA GLU A 331 7.39 52.74 -22.59
C GLU A 331 6.23 53.02 -23.56
N GLU A 332 5.40 54.02 -23.26
CA GLU A 332 4.16 54.36 -24.00
C GLU A 332 4.36 54.66 -25.51
N GLY A 333 5.59 54.96 -25.93
CA GLY A 333 5.96 55.23 -27.33
C GLY A 333 6.41 54.02 -28.14
N ALA A 334 6.50 52.83 -27.53
CA ALA A 334 6.93 51.61 -28.20
C ALA A 334 5.76 50.87 -28.87
N CYS A 335 6.02 50.22 -29.99
CA CYS A 335 5.08 49.41 -30.74
C CYS A 335 4.66 48.14 -30.01
N ASN A 336 5.52 47.61 -29.16
CA ASN A 336 5.22 46.51 -28.25
C ASN A 336 4.92 47.00 -26.82
N TYR A 337 4.47 48.26 -26.67
CA TYR A 337 4.03 48.78 -25.38
C TYR A 337 2.86 47.96 -24.84
N ASN A 338 2.98 47.57 -23.57
CA ASN A 338 1.90 46.93 -22.84
C ASN A 338 1.83 47.56 -21.43
N PRO A 339 0.75 48.30 -21.10
CA PRO A 339 0.60 48.94 -19.79
C PRO A 339 0.53 47.95 -18.63
N ASP A 340 0.18 46.69 -18.91
CA ASP A 340 0.10 45.61 -17.93
C ASP A 340 1.39 44.77 -17.89
N ALA A 341 2.46 45.17 -18.60
CA ALA A 341 3.71 44.41 -18.61
C ALA A 341 4.41 44.44 -17.25
N THR A 342 4.69 43.25 -16.74
CA THR A 342 5.50 43.02 -15.53
C THR A 342 6.88 42.47 -15.90
N ASP A 343 7.03 41.80 -17.04
CA ASP A 343 8.33 41.35 -17.58
C ASP A 343 8.77 42.26 -18.74
N ALA A 344 9.80 43.08 -18.47
CA ALA A 344 10.26 44.11 -19.38
C ALA A 344 11.10 43.53 -20.53
N THR A 345 10.57 43.63 -21.75
CA THR A 345 11.32 43.28 -22.96
C THR A 345 11.88 44.50 -23.68
N ALA A 346 12.76 44.26 -24.65
CA ALA A 346 13.28 45.32 -25.49
C ALA A 346 12.13 46.08 -26.19
N CYS A 347 12.09 47.38 -25.99
CA CYS A 347 11.12 48.25 -26.65
C CYS A 347 11.41 48.35 -28.14
N GLU A 348 10.42 47.96 -28.94
CA GLU A 348 10.45 48.08 -30.39
C GLU A 348 9.79 49.39 -30.76
N TYR A 349 10.50 50.24 -31.50
CA TYR A 349 9.99 51.51 -31.98
C TYR A 349 9.72 51.42 -33.48
N ALA A 350 8.73 52.18 -33.94
CA ALA A 350 8.53 52.38 -35.36
C ALA A 350 9.75 53.08 -35.97
N ALA A 351 10.03 52.80 -37.24
CA ALA A 351 11.03 53.55 -37.99
C ALA A 351 10.56 55.01 -38.16
N ASP A 352 11.50 55.96 -38.23
CA ASP A 352 11.18 57.37 -38.47
C ASP A 352 10.26 57.50 -39.71
N GLY A 353 9.09 58.14 -39.54
CA GLY A 353 8.07 58.32 -40.59
C GLY A 353 7.07 57.17 -40.76
N PHE A 354 7.08 56.15 -39.90
CA PHE A 354 6.18 55.00 -39.97
C PHE A 354 5.41 54.78 -38.66
N ASP A 355 4.23 54.17 -38.76
CA ASP A 355 3.50 53.60 -37.63
C ASP A 355 4.02 52.19 -37.26
N CYS A 356 3.47 51.61 -36.21
CA CYS A 356 3.89 50.31 -35.67
C CYS A 356 3.52 49.12 -36.55
N GLU A 357 2.62 49.33 -37.51
CA GLU A 357 2.27 48.38 -38.56
C GLU A 357 3.16 48.53 -39.81
N GLY A 358 4.09 49.48 -39.81
CA GLY A 358 5.00 49.75 -40.91
C GLY A 358 4.36 50.53 -42.05
N ASN A 359 3.26 51.24 -41.80
CA ASN A 359 2.67 52.18 -42.74
C ASN A 359 3.32 53.55 -42.60
N PRO A 360 3.57 54.28 -43.70
CA PRO A 360 3.99 55.67 -43.63
C PRO A 360 2.93 56.49 -42.88
N LEU A 361 3.35 57.36 -41.96
CA LEU A 361 2.45 58.27 -41.25
C LEU A 361 1.99 59.35 -42.24
N SER A 362 0.84 59.17 -42.89
CA SER A 362 0.33 60.20 -43.82
C SER A 362 -0.28 61.37 -43.05
N CYS A 363 0.32 62.55 -43.14
CA CYS A 363 -0.31 63.80 -42.73
C CYS A 363 -1.28 64.29 -43.82
N PRO A 364 -2.39 64.97 -43.47
CA PRO A 364 -3.32 65.54 -44.46
C PRO A 364 -2.66 66.48 -45.49
N GLU A 365 -1.52 67.07 -45.15
CA GLU A 365 -0.73 67.97 -45.99
C GLU A 365 0.14 67.25 -47.04
N ASP A 366 0.43 65.95 -46.89
CA ASP A 366 1.08 65.10 -47.90
C ASP A 366 0.03 64.49 -48.83
N ILE A 367 -0.39 65.31 -49.79
CA ILE A 367 -1.47 64.97 -50.73
C ILE A 367 -1.07 63.80 -51.65
N ASN A 368 0.22 63.62 -51.92
CA ASN A 368 0.70 62.59 -52.84
C ASN A 368 1.09 61.26 -52.13
N GLY A 369 1.18 61.29 -50.81
CA GLY A 369 1.43 60.12 -49.96
C GLY A 369 2.87 59.62 -50.04
N ASN A 370 3.85 60.49 -50.31
CA ASN A 370 5.26 60.11 -50.40
C ASN A 370 6.07 60.28 -49.09
N GLY A 371 5.42 60.71 -48.01
CA GLY A 371 5.99 60.90 -46.68
C GLY A 371 6.67 62.26 -46.48
N THR A 372 6.49 63.21 -47.39
CA THR A 372 7.09 64.57 -47.24
C THR A 372 6.16 65.63 -47.78
N VAL A 373 5.95 66.72 -47.04
CA VAL A 373 5.20 67.87 -47.55
C VAL A 373 6.12 68.73 -48.41
N GLU A 374 6.08 68.56 -49.72
CA GLU A 374 6.99 69.22 -50.64
C GLU A 374 6.26 70.01 -51.74
N VAL A 375 7.03 70.50 -52.72
CA VAL A 375 6.47 71.29 -53.83
C VAL A 375 5.45 70.47 -54.62
N SER A 376 5.62 69.15 -54.69
CA SER A 376 4.67 68.24 -55.33
C SER A 376 3.27 68.37 -54.73
N ASP A 377 3.16 68.45 -53.39
CA ASP A 377 1.88 68.59 -52.67
C ASP A 377 1.29 69.99 -52.84
N VAL A 378 2.13 71.03 -52.80
CA VAL A 378 1.69 72.40 -53.13
C VAL A 378 1.06 72.45 -54.53
N LEU A 379 1.66 71.75 -55.51
CA LEU A 379 1.16 71.73 -56.88
C LEU A 379 -0.15 70.94 -57.02
N LEU A 380 -0.33 69.87 -56.25
CA LEU A 380 -1.58 69.11 -56.21
C LEU A 380 -2.69 69.91 -55.53
N LEU A 381 -2.39 70.62 -54.45
CA LEU A 381 -3.38 71.50 -53.83
C LEU A 381 -3.79 72.63 -54.78
N LEU A 382 -2.83 73.25 -55.45
CA LEU A 382 -3.10 74.33 -56.40
C LEU A 382 -3.86 73.86 -57.65
N SER A 383 -3.84 72.57 -58.01
CA SER A 383 -4.64 72.07 -59.13
C SER A 383 -6.14 72.13 -58.84
N ASP A 384 -6.50 71.97 -57.57
CA ASP A 384 -7.89 71.89 -57.10
C ASP A 384 -8.34 73.19 -56.41
N PHE A 385 -7.44 74.19 -56.31
CA PHE A 385 -7.71 75.46 -55.66
C PHE A 385 -8.90 76.22 -56.29
N GLY A 386 -9.83 76.64 -55.43
CA GLY A 386 -11.07 77.27 -55.84
C GLY A 386 -12.21 76.29 -56.11
N CYS A 387 -12.01 74.99 -55.85
CA CYS A 387 -13.10 74.02 -55.71
C CYS A 387 -13.97 74.40 -54.50
N THR A 388 -15.29 74.39 -54.66
CA THR A 388 -16.25 74.99 -53.69
C THR A 388 -17.28 74.00 -53.12
N SER A 389 -17.23 72.73 -53.51
CA SER A 389 -18.07 71.65 -52.96
C SER A 389 -17.58 70.28 -53.41
N ASP A 390 -17.61 69.29 -52.50
CA ASP A 390 -17.25 67.89 -52.72
C ASP A 390 -15.79 67.67 -53.18
N CYS A 391 -14.87 68.50 -52.70
CA CYS A 391 -13.44 68.39 -53.00
C CYS A 391 -12.79 67.44 -51.98
N THR A 392 -12.29 66.28 -52.39
CA THR A 392 -11.72 65.29 -51.45
C THR A 392 -10.23 65.05 -51.64
N GLY A 393 -9.62 65.59 -52.71
CA GLY A 393 -8.23 65.31 -53.07
C GLY A 393 -7.21 66.24 -52.41
N ALA A 394 -7.61 67.45 -52.01
CA ALA A 394 -6.72 68.49 -51.47
C ALA A 394 -7.40 69.41 -50.45
N ASP A 395 -8.53 68.95 -49.89
CA ASP A 395 -9.25 69.58 -48.79
C ASP A 395 -8.62 69.07 -47.47
N ILE A 396 -7.79 69.92 -46.86
CA ILE A 396 -6.92 69.57 -45.74
C ILE A 396 -7.65 69.80 -44.41
N ASP A 397 -8.48 70.85 -44.32
CA ASP A 397 -9.27 71.12 -43.11
C ASP A 397 -10.63 70.40 -43.06
N GLY A 398 -11.02 69.74 -44.15
CA GLY A 398 -12.21 68.92 -44.26
C GLY A 398 -13.50 69.71 -44.35
N ASP A 399 -13.44 71.00 -44.74
CA ASP A 399 -14.63 71.87 -44.86
C ASP A 399 -15.42 71.67 -46.16
N GLY A 400 -14.92 70.82 -47.07
CA GLY A 400 -15.51 70.47 -48.35
C GLY A 400 -15.14 71.40 -49.50
N ALA A 401 -14.24 72.37 -49.28
CA ALA A 401 -13.69 73.28 -50.29
C ALA A 401 -12.15 73.24 -50.30
N VAL A 402 -11.53 73.70 -51.40
CA VAL A 402 -10.08 73.92 -51.44
C VAL A 402 -9.84 75.42 -51.50
N SER A 403 -9.50 75.99 -50.36
CA SER A 403 -9.46 77.42 -50.12
C SER A 403 -8.07 77.90 -49.67
N VAL A 404 -7.99 79.17 -49.28
CA VAL A 404 -6.75 79.73 -48.71
C VAL A 404 -6.43 79.07 -47.37
N ALA A 405 -7.42 78.53 -46.65
CA ALA A 405 -7.21 77.81 -45.40
C ALA A 405 -6.33 76.57 -45.63
N ASP A 406 -6.64 75.76 -46.64
CA ASP A 406 -5.89 74.56 -47.01
C ASP A 406 -4.47 74.89 -47.46
N ILE A 407 -4.29 75.96 -48.27
CA ILE A 407 -2.96 76.46 -48.64
C ILE A 407 -2.13 76.78 -47.38
N LEU A 408 -2.74 77.45 -46.40
CA LEU A 408 -2.03 77.87 -45.20
C LEU A 408 -1.67 76.67 -44.30
N LEU A 409 -2.51 75.63 -44.27
CA LEU A 409 -2.21 74.40 -43.55
C LEU A 409 -1.06 73.64 -44.21
N LEU A 410 -1.11 73.44 -45.53
CA LEU A 410 -0.02 72.81 -46.28
C LEU A 410 1.30 73.59 -46.14
N LEU A 411 1.26 74.91 -46.27
CA LEU A 411 2.46 75.74 -46.12
C LEU A 411 2.99 75.78 -44.69
N ALA A 412 2.14 75.59 -43.68
CA ALA A 412 2.57 75.51 -42.28
C ALA A 412 3.37 74.23 -42.00
N ALA A 413 3.08 73.15 -42.74
CA ALA A 413 3.80 71.87 -42.67
C ALA A 413 4.87 71.72 -43.76
N PHE A 414 5.10 72.74 -44.60
CA PHE A 414 5.98 72.61 -45.76
C PHE A 414 7.44 72.33 -45.37
N GLY A 415 7.98 71.23 -45.88
CA GLY A 415 9.31 70.72 -45.57
C GLY A 415 9.38 69.81 -44.34
N GLU A 416 8.24 69.53 -43.69
CA GLU A 416 8.15 68.50 -42.67
C GLU A 416 8.03 67.11 -43.32
N GLU A 417 8.61 66.10 -42.67
CA GLU A 417 8.40 64.69 -43.01
C GLU A 417 7.15 64.18 -42.28
N CYS A 418 6.38 63.37 -42.97
CA CYS A 418 5.26 62.61 -42.48
C CYS A 418 5.68 61.13 -42.57
#